data_AF-I5D5J7-F1
#
_entry.id   AF-I5D5J7-F1
#
_cell.length_a   1.000
_cell.length_b   1.000
_cell.length_c   1.000
_cell.angle_alpha   90.00
_cell.angle_beta   90.00
_cell.angle_gamma   90.00
#
_symmetry.space_group_name_H-M   'P 1'
#
loop_
_entity.id
_entity.type
_entity.pdbx_description
1 polymer ?
#
loop_
_entity_poly.entity_id
_entity_poly.type
_entity_poly.pdbx_seq_one_letter_code
_entity_poly.pdbx_strand_id
1 'polypeptide(L)'
;MNKTLSVSESKIALISLLVFLIICAVIIFIITFFLIRNNKVKKIKRQANEIYKFVSSKTTNGSMTISRFKSISQSQGDYKKDLSELININEEIRAIYKPLFTLCNKIKNDKNKKYNILKTESLKLNNLFDEYKELWTKFSKKSETLNIHWGIVDSISSKLSTILLELENYINKNKNNLSHTYDILVHELDELQKNNFAFEDKKLNNEITNVSAEINEYEKRVYSFCKKVDVLVKLENAIFSALPQMFSNKNFDSKFNNEIMQLKNNLQRLQHNFTSMPYQELLKETKLIYLRYFTLLKENKNNSEFKNFIKSKFKTLEDEIQKINSLVNSFIHEIDQDDFYKSIIKQDYMSTIIFWENLVKDFEILKEKAYKGIEIGLLELQTFLEQYCSLLQSFNSIIYQYDYFTAKKVYDKLYLEINNQWCLKVLNHRDVLEKLSENDELFRQLIILNKEINNDFSTKNYIDLGSELWTKWTELLIKLYKKVYTQYIYKAMIDALTKKLAQKNINNSPEMEEYMLYVDRNIVSLRFKEAFEFLAAASKGK
;
A
#
# COMPACT_ATOMS: atom_id res chain seq x y z
N MET A 1 36.51 -85.46 92.31
CA MET A 1 35.24 -86.04 91.81
C MET A 1 34.36 -84.89 91.35
N ASN A 2 33.96 -84.90 90.06
CA ASN A 2 32.70 -84.29 89.67
C ASN A 2 31.62 -84.80 90.63
N LYS A 3 30.67 -83.94 91.00
CA LYS A 3 29.28 -84.22 90.62
C LYS A 3 28.44 -82.98 90.84
N THR A 4 27.92 -82.49 89.71
CA THR A 4 26.66 -81.74 89.60
C THR A 4 26.42 -80.80 90.75
N LEU A 5 26.77 -79.53 90.54
CA LEU A 5 26.52 -78.44 91.47
C LEU A 5 25.17 -78.67 92.16
N SER A 6 25.22 -78.99 93.45
CA SER A 6 24.05 -79.25 94.28
C SER A 6 23.10 -78.06 94.17
N VAL A 7 21.82 -78.22 94.48
CA VAL A 7 20.81 -77.16 94.27
C VAL A 7 21.23 -75.80 94.87
N SER A 8 22.12 -75.79 95.88
CA SER A 8 22.74 -74.57 96.41
C SER A 8 23.71 -73.91 95.42
N GLU A 9 24.59 -74.67 94.79
CA GLU A 9 25.63 -74.19 93.89
C GLU A 9 25.07 -73.70 92.54
N SER A 10 24.01 -74.32 91.99
CA SER A 10 23.33 -73.82 90.79
C SER A 10 22.51 -72.56 91.04
N LYS A 11 21.90 -72.42 92.23
CA LYS A 11 21.30 -71.16 92.70
C LYS A 11 22.33 -70.06 92.89
N ILE A 12 23.49 -70.37 93.48
CA ILE A 12 24.60 -69.43 93.62
C ILE A 12 25.07 -68.98 92.24
N ALA A 13 25.28 -69.90 91.29
CA ALA A 13 25.69 -69.57 89.92
C ALA A 13 24.66 -68.66 89.19
N LEU A 14 23.36 -68.90 89.38
CA LEU A 14 22.29 -68.11 88.76
C LEU A 14 22.16 -66.71 89.39
N ILE A 15 22.34 -66.59 90.71
CA ILE A 15 22.46 -65.30 91.40
C ILE A 15 23.71 -64.55 90.92
N SER A 16 24.86 -65.22 90.82
CA SER A 16 26.09 -64.63 90.28
C SER A 16 25.92 -64.15 88.84
N LEU A 17 25.21 -64.90 88.00
CA LEU A 17 24.90 -64.51 86.61
C LEU A 17 23.99 -63.28 86.56
N LEU A 18 22.93 -63.23 87.38
CA LEU A 18 22.03 -62.07 87.47
C LEU A 18 22.76 -60.82 87.96
N VAL A 19 23.58 -60.95 88.99
CA VAL A 19 24.43 -59.85 89.48
C VAL A 19 25.40 -59.39 88.40
N PHE A 20 26.02 -60.33 87.68
CA PHE A 20 26.90 -60.01 86.55
C PHE A 20 26.17 -59.27 85.42
N LEU A 21 24.96 -59.71 85.04
CA LEU A 21 24.14 -59.05 84.03
C LEU A 21 23.70 -57.65 84.46
N ILE A 22 23.34 -57.44 85.72
CA ILE A 22 23.01 -56.11 86.27
C ILE A 22 24.24 -55.21 86.22
N ILE A 23 25.42 -55.71 86.61
CA ILE A 23 26.68 -54.97 86.50
C ILE A 23 26.96 -54.61 85.03
N CYS A 24 26.80 -55.54 84.09
CA CYS A 24 26.95 -55.27 82.66
C CYS A 24 25.96 -54.22 82.16
N ALA A 25 24.69 -54.27 82.55
CA ALA A 25 23.68 -53.29 82.15
C ALA A 25 24.00 -51.88 82.69
N VAL A 26 24.45 -51.78 83.95
CA VAL A 26 24.90 -50.53 84.56
C VAL A 26 26.13 -49.99 83.80
N ILE A 27 27.10 -50.83 83.46
CA ILE A 27 28.27 -50.44 82.67
C ILE A 27 27.86 -49.94 81.28
N ILE A 28 26.95 -50.64 80.58
CA ILE A 28 26.46 -50.22 79.25
C ILE A 28 25.73 -48.88 79.32
N PHE A 29 24.89 -48.67 80.33
CA PHE A 29 24.19 -47.40 80.53
C PHE A 29 25.17 -46.26 80.76
N ILE A 30 26.19 -46.48 81.61
CA ILE A 30 27.27 -45.53 81.87
C ILE A 30 28.02 -45.20 80.56
N ILE A 31 28.45 -46.20 79.80
CA ILE A 31 29.15 -46.02 78.51
C ILE A 31 28.30 -45.21 77.53
N THR A 32 27.02 -45.57 77.39
CA THR A 32 26.09 -44.89 76.47
C THR A 32 25.89 -43.43 76.87
N PHE A 33 25.72 -43.15 78.16
CA PHE A 33 25.66 -41.79 78.69
C PHE A 33 26.93 -40.98 78.40
N PHE A 34 28.11 -41.59 78.58
CA PHE A 34 29.39 -40.96 78.24
C PHE A 34 29.53 -40.69 76.73
N LEU A 35 29.08 -41.60 75.87
CA LEU A 35 29.10 -41.43 74.41
C LEU A 35 28.20 -40.28 73.95
N ILE A 36 26.94 -40.22 74.42
CA ILE A 36 26.01 -39.13 74.09
C ILE A 36 26.58 -37.79 74.55
N ARG A 37 27.11 -37.72 75.77
CA ARG A 37 27.77 -36.52 76.31
C ARG A 37 28.96 -36.12 75.44
N ASN A 38 29.82 -37.06 75.05
CA ASN A 38 31.00 -36.80 74.23
C ASN A 38 30.62 -36.26 72.85
N ASN A 39 29.59 -36.82 72.20
CA ASN A 39 29.10 -36.34 70.91
C ASN A 39 28.55 -34.91 70.98
N LYS A 40 27.78 -34.57 72.04
CA LYS A 40 27.29 -33.20 72.23
C LYS A 40 28.43 -32.20 72.47
N VAL A 41 29.47 -32.58 73.22
CA VAL A 41 30.68 -31.77 73.42
C VAL A 41 31.45 -31.59 72.11
N LYS A 42 31.65 -32.66 71.33
CA LYS A 42 32.31 -32.60 70.01
C LYS A 42 31.57 -31.65 69.05
N LYS A 43 30.23 -31.67 69.04
CA LYS A 43 29.42 -30.77 68.21
C LYS A 43 29.66 -29.29 68.57
N ILE A 44 29.62 -28.95 69.86
CA ILE A 44 29.87 -27.58 70.34
C ILE A 44 31.30 -27.12 69.97
N LYS A 45 32.30 -27.99 70.15
CA LYS A 45 33.69 -27.67 69.77
C LYS A 45 33.86 -27.46 68.27
N ARG A 46 33.20 -28.28 67.45
CA ARG A 46 33.22 -28.14 65.99
C ARG A 46 32.60 -26.80 65.56
N GLN A 47 31.44 -26.46 66.13
CA GLN A 47 30.77 -25.18 65.87
C GLN A 47 31.65 -23.99 66.26
N ALA A 48 32.29 -24.01 67.44
CA ALA A 48 33.23 -22.97 67.85
C ALA A 48 34.43 -22.84 66.91
N ASN A 49 34.91 -23.96 66.35
CA ASN A 49 36.00 -23.95 65.37
C ASN A 49 35.56 -23.42 63.99
N GLU A 50 34.32 -23.67 63.57
CA GLU A 50 33.74 -23.10 62.33
C GLU A 50 33.54 -21.59 62.47
N ILE A 51 32.99 -21.13 63.60
CA ILE A 51 32.86 -19.69 63.93
C ILE A 51 34.23 -19.02 63.98
N TYR A 52 35.20 -19.64 64.64
CA TYR A 52 36.58 -19.14 64.70
C TYR A 52 37.16 -18.89 63.30
N LYS A 53 37.07 -19.89 62.41
CA LYS A 53 37.58 -19.77 61.03
C LYS A 53 36.89 -18.64 60.27
N PHE A 54 35.57 -18.52 60.39
CA PHE A 54 34.80 -17.47 59.75
C PHE A 54 35.27 -16.08 60.22
N VAL A 55 35.28 -15.86 61.53
CA VAL A 55 35.64 -14.58 62.15
C VAL A 55 37.08 -14.19 61.80
N SER A 56 38.03 -15.14 61.88
CA SER A 56 39.44 -14.89 61.53
C SER A 56 39.64 -14.49 60.06
N SER A 57 38.83 -15.02 59.14
CA SER A 57 38.95 -14.71 57.71
C SER A 57 38.48 -13.30 57.34
N LYS A 58 37.65 -12.67 58.17
CA LYS A 58 37.00 -11.39 57.88
C LYS A 58 37.68 -10.19 58.55
N THR A 59 38.38 -10.41 59.66
CA THR A 59 38.99 -9.32 60.46
C THR A 59 40.03 -8.53 59.67
N THR A 60 40.88 -9.22 58.90
CA THR A 60 41.92 -8.59 58.07
C THR A 60 41.31 -7.78 56.92
N ASN A 61 40.20 -8.26 56.35
CA ASN A 61 39.52 -7.58 55.23
C ASN A 61 38.92 -6.25 55.67
N GLY A 62 38.34 -6.16 56.87
CA GLY A 62 37.74 -4.92 57.38
C GLY A 62 38.76 -3.80 57.53
N SER A 63 39.92 -4.10 58.13
CA SER A 63 40.98 -3.10 58.31
C SER A 63 41.63 -2.67 56.99
N MET A 64 41.84 -3.59 56.05
CA MET A 64 42.39 -3.24 54.73
C MET A 64 41.42 -2.36 53.93
N THR A 65 40.12 -2.68 53.98
CA THR A 65 39.07 -1.91 53.29
C THR A 65 38.99 -0.48 53.82
N ILE A 66 39.02 -0.29 55.15
CA ILE A 66 39.05 1.04 55.76
C ILE A 66 40.31 1.80 55.39
N SER A 67 41.49 1.17 55.45
CA SER A 67 42.75 1.83 55.07
C SER A 67 42.72 2.32 53.62
N ARG A 68 42.18 1.51 52.69
CA ARG A 68 41.99 1.90 51.29
C ARG A 68 41.09 3.14 51.18
N PHE A 69 39.89 3.11 51.77
CA PHE A 69 38.99 4.26 51.71
C PHE A 69 39.51 5.48 52.45
N LYS A 70 40.31 5.31 53.51
CA LYS A 70 40.96 6.41 54.24
C LYS A 70 42.01 7.13 53.39
N SER A 71 42.75 6.40 52.56
CA SER A 71 43.67 7.01 51.59
C SER A 71 42.93 7.80 50.51
N ILE A 72 41.73 7.37 50.12
CA ILE A 72 40.92 7.98 49.04
C ILE A 72 40.04 9.14 49.56
N SER A 73 39.55 9.07 50.80
CA SER A 73 38.66 10.11 51.37
C SER A 73 39.32 11.47 51.59
N GLN A 74 40.65 11.55 51.46
CA GLN A 74 41.38 12.80 51.55
C GLN A 74 41.02 13.74 50.39
N SER A 75 40.70 13.18 49.21
CA SER A 75 40.34 13.89 47.99
C SER A 75 38.84 13.92 47.69
N GLN A 76 37.99 13.16 48.41
CA GLN A 76 36.55 13.01 48.11
C GLN A 76 35.66 13.34 49.32
N GLY A 77 34.87 14.43 49.24
CA GLY A 77 34.03 14.94 50.33
C GLY A 77 32.93 13.98 50.77
N ASP A 78 32.21 13.40 49.82
CA ASP A 78 31.09 12.49 50.06
C ASP A 78 31.51 11.20 50.80
N TYR A 79 32.76 10.78 50.60
CA TYR A 79 33.31 9.57 51.22
C TYR A 79 33.59 9.74 52.70
N LYS A 80 33.76 10.97 53.20
CA LYS A 80 34.11 11.19 54.61
C LYS A 80 32.99 10.73 55.55
N LYS A 81 31.73 10.96 55.18
CA LYS A 81 30.57 10.54 55.97
C LYS A 81 30.45 9.02 55.99
N ASP A 82 30.50 8.40 54.83
CA ASP A 82 30.34 6.96 54.69
C ASP A 82 31.54 6.17 55.23
N LEU A 83 32.75 6.72 55.13
CA LEU A 83 33.95 6.20 55.78
C LEU A 83 33.84 6.27 57.31
N SER A 84 33.32 7.37 57.86
CA SER A 84 33.08 7.51 59.29
C SER A 84 32.13 6.42 59.79
N GLU A 85 31.03 6.19 59.07
CA GLU A 85 30.09 5.09 59.38
C GLU A 85 30.76 3.71 59.28
N LEU A 86 31.59 3.46 58.26
CA LEU A 86 32.36 2.21 58.13
C LEU A 86 33.39 2.01 59.26
N ILE A 87 34.05 3.08 59.71
CA ILE A 87 34.97 3.05 60.85
C ILE A 87 34.20 2.69 62.12
N ASN A 88 33.07 3.33 62.38
CA ASN A 88 32.24 3.06 63.55
C ASN A 88 31.75 1.59 63.58
N ILE A 89 31.23 1.08 62.47
CA ILE A 89 30.81 -0.34 62.36
C ILE A 89 32.00 -1.28 62.64
N ASN A 90 33.20 -0.96 62.15
CA ASN A 90 34.39 -1.78 62.38
C ASN A 90 34.91 -1.71 63.84
N GLU A 91 34.71 -0.60 64.53
CA GLU A 91 34.98 -0.50 65.97
C GLU A 91 34.01 -1.37 66.77
N GLU A 92 32.72 -1.35 66.44
CA GLU A 92 31.71 -2.26 67.03
C GLU A 92 32.08 -3.74 66.79
N ILE A 93 32.47 -4.08 65.56
CA ILE A 93 32.96 -5.44 65.21
C ILE A 93 34.18 -5.81 66.07
N ARG A 94 35.14 -4.90 66.28
CA ARG A 94 36.34 -5.14 67.11
C ARG A 94 35.99 -5.34 68.59
N ALA A 95 35.00 -4.61 69.10
CA ALA A 95 34.52 -4.74 70.48
C ALA A 95 33.96 -6.15 70.75
N ILE A 96 33.25 -6.74 69.79
CA ILE A 96 32.70 -8.11 69.87
C ILE A 96 33.77 -9.16 69.56
N TYR A 97 34.69 -8.87 68.65
CA TYR A 97 35.73 -9.80 68.19
C TYR A 97 36.53 -10.39 69.35
N LYS A 98 37.03 -9.57 70.28
CA LYS A 98 37.89 -10.04 71.37
C LYS A 98 37.14 -10.98 72.34
N PRO A 99 35.94 -10.65 72.86
CA PRO A 99 35.09 -11.58 73.61
C PRO A 99 34.75 -12.87 72.83
N LEU A 100 34.34 -12.75 71.57
CA LEU A 100 33.95 -13.88 70.73
C LEU A 100 35.11 -14.84 70.47
N PHE A 101 36.28 -14.31 70.12
CA PHE A 101 37.51 -15.06 69.87
C PHE A 101 38.03 -15.74 71.15
N THR A 102 37.98 -15.03 72.28
CA THR A 102 38.33 -15.59 73.59
C THR A 102 37.41 -16.77 73.93
N LEU A 103 36.11 -16.63 73.69
CA LEU A 103 35.13 -17.69 73.95
C LEU A 103 35.29 -18.88 73.00
N CYS A 104 35.59 -18.65 71.71
CA CYS A 104 35.95 -19.71 70.76
C CYS A 104 37.14 -20.54 71.24
N ASN A 105 38.24 -19.86 71.63
CA ASN A 105 39.45 -20.52 72.12
C ASN A 105 39.21 -21.27 73.43
N LYS A 106 38.42 -20.67 74.34
CA LYS A 106 38.03 -21.28 75.61
C LYS A 106 37.24 -22.58 75.39
N ILE A 107 36.33 -22.61 74.42
CA ILE A 107 35.54 -23.81 74.09
C ILE A 107 36.40 -24.87 73.36
N LYS A 108 37.30 -24.44 72.47
CA LYS A 108 38.17 -25.32 71.67
C LYS A 108 39.24 -26.03 72.51
N ASN A 109 39.93 -25.30 73.37
CA ASN A 109 41.14 -25.78 74.06
C ASN A 109 40.87 -26.58 75.34
N ASP A 110 39.65 -26.53 75.88
CA ASP A 110 39.36 -27.10 77.19
C ASP A 110 39.00 -28.59 77.11
N LYS A 111 39.86 -29.45 77.67
CA LYS A 111 39.70 -30.92 77.62
C LYS A 111 38.75 -31.47 78.71
N ASN A 112 38.49 -30.72 79.78
CA ASN A 112 37.97 -31.30 81.04
C ASN A 112 36.62 -30.73 81.55
N LYS A 113 35.96 -29.81 80.83
CA LYS A 113 34.71 -29.19 81.31
C LYS A 113 33.49 -30.11 81.34
N LYS A 114 32.62 -29.90 82.35
CA LYS A 114 31.27 -30.47 82.43
C LYS A 114 30.41 -29.96 81.27
N TYR A 115 29.61 -30.83 80.65
CA TYR A 115 28.77 -30.49 79.48
C TYR A 115 27.84 -29.29 79.71
N ASN A 116 27.26 -29.16 80.92
CA ASN A 116 26.37 -28.03 81.25
C ASN A 116 27.06 -26.67 81.13
N ILE A 117 28.36 -26.58 81.46
CA ILE A 117 29.15 -25.35 81.34
C ILE A 117 29.36 -25.02 79.86
N LEU A 118 29.74 -26.02 79.05
CA LEU A 118 29.92 -25.86 77.60
C LEU A 118 28.64 -25.49 76.88
N LYS A 119 27.48 -25.98 77.33
CA LYS A 119 26.16 -25.61 76.78
C LYS A 119 25.88 -24.12 76.98
N THR A 120 26.11 -23.60 78.19
CA THR A 120 25.93 -22.18 78.50
C THR A 120 26.94 -21.31 77.75
N GLU A 121 28.21 -21.73 77.65
CA GLU A 121 29.23 -21.04 76.86
C GLU A 121 28.89 -21.06 75.36
N SER A 122 28.31 -22.15 74.84
CA SER A 122 27.85 -22.24 73.44
C SER A 122 26.67 -21.32 73.12
N LEU A 123 25.74 -21.14 74.05
CA LEU A 123 24.63 -20.18 73.87
C LEU A 123 25.17 -18.75 73.81
N LYS A 124 26.08 -18.39 74.73
CA LYS A 124 26.77 -17.09 74.70
C LYS A 124 27.58 -16.90 73.41
N LEU A 125 28.22 -17.96 72.91
CA LEU A 125 28.97 -17.94 71.66
C LEU A 125 28.06 -17.66 70.46
N ASN A 126 26.89 -18.28 70.39
CA ASN A 126 25.95 -18.06 69.29
C ASN A 126 25.44 -16.61 69.28
N ASN A 127 25.05 -16.08 70.44
CA ASN A 127 24.57 -14.69 70.53
C ASN A 127 25.64 -13.69 70.05
N LEU A 128 26.89 -13.85 70.51
CA LEU A 128 28.00 -12.99 70.07
C LEU A 128 28.33 -13.18 68.58
N PHE A 129 28.15 -14.38 68.05
CA PHE A 129 28.38 -14.65 66.62
C PHE A 129 27.29 -14.06 65.73
N ASP A 130 26.02 -14.13 66.14
CA ASP A 130 24.91 -13.54 65.41
C ASP A 130 25.05 -12.01 65.35
N GLU A 131 25.42 -11.38 66.47
CA GLU A 131 25.72 -9.95 66.54
C GLU A 131 26.90 -9.57 65.64
N TYR A 132 28.01 -10.33 65.69
CA TYR A 132 29.16 -10.14 64.80
C TYR A 132 28.78 -10.27 63.31
N LYS A 133 27.94 -11.25 62.97
CA LYS A 133 27.51 -11.52 61.58
C LYS A 133 26.62 -10.40 61.05
N GLU A 134 25.72 -9.87 61.86
CA GLU A 134 24.88 -8.73 61.49
C GLU A 134 25.73 -7.49 61.19
N LEU A 135 26.66 -7.15 62.09
CA LEU A 135 27.57 -6.02 61.88
C LEU A 135 28.47 -6.21 60.66
N TRP A 136 28.99 -7.42 60.44
CA TRP A 136 29.79 -7.71 59.24
C TRP A 136 28.97 -7.57 57.94
N THR A 137 27.68 -7.93 57.97
CA THR A 137 26.78 -7.74 56.83
C THR A 137 26.55 -6.26 56.54
N LYS A 138 26.34 -5.44 57.59
CA LYS A 138 26.25 -3.97 57.47
C LYS A 138 27.55 -3.39 56.90
N PHE A 139 28.70 -3.84 57.40
CA PHE A 139 30.02 -3.44 56.91
C PHE A 139 30.19 -3.74 55.41
N SER A 140 29.86 -4.97 54.99
CA SER A 140 29.98 -5.39 53.58
C SER A 140 29.11 -4.55 52.66
N LYS A 141 27.84 -4.33 53.03
CA LYS A 141 26.90 -3.53 52.22
C LYS A 141 27.38 -2.09 52.06
N LYS A 142 27.86 -1.45 53.14
CA LYS A 142 28.39 -0.08 53.09
C LYS A 142 29.67 0.00 52.25
N SER A 143 30.56 -0.99 52.37
CA SER A 143 31.76 -1.09 51.54
C SER A 143 31.44 -1.30 50.06
N GLU A 144 30.38 -2.03 49.72
CA GLU A 144 29.92 -2.20 48.34
C GLU A 144 29.40 -0.88 47.79
N THR A 145 28.58 -0.13 48.56
CA THR A 145 28.11 1.20 48.16
C THR A 145 29.26 2.15 47.82
N LEU A 146 30.31 2.17 48.65
CA LEU A 146 31.51 2.96 48.38
C LEU A 146 32.34 2.48 47.16
N ASN A 147 32.06 1.30 46.62
CA ASN A 147 32.78 0.74 45.48
C ASN A 147 31.99 0.81 44.16
N ILE A 148 30.69 1.17 44.18
CA ILE A 148 29.83 1.16 42.99
C ILE A 148 30.41 2.04 41.87
N HIS A 149 30.72 3.30 42.18
CA HIS A 149 31.18 4.26 41.17
C HIS A 149 32.57 3.90 40.62
N TRP A 150 33.44 3.32 41.45
CA TRP A 150 34.72 2.76 41.00
C TRP A 150 34.52 1.60 40.03
N GLY A 151 33.63 0.67 40.35
CA GLY A 151 33.29 -0.45 39.46
C GLY A 151 32.69 0.00 38.13
N ILE A 152 31.88 1.06 38.11
CA ILE A 152 31.36 1.67 36.88
C ILE A 152 32.52 2.21 36.02
N VAL A 153 33.42 3.00 36.61
CA VAL A 153 34.56 3.58 35.89
C VAL A 153 35.47 2.49 35.33
N ASP A 154 35.85 1.50 36.14
CA ASP A 154 36.73 0.39 35.71
C ASP A 154 36.10 -0.43 34.58
N SER A 155 34.81 -0.77 34.73
CA SER A 155 34.10 -1.58 33.74
C SER A 155 33.96 -0.84 32.41
N ILE A 156 33.61 0.46 32.43
CA ILE A 156 33.42 1.24 31.21
C ILE A 156 34.78 1.55 30.57
N SER A 157 35.78 1.98 31.33
CA SER A 157 37.14 2.29 30.82
C SER A 157 37.77 1.09 30.10
N SER A 158 37.66 -0.11 30.68
CA SER A 158 38.17 -1.35 30.09
C SER A 158 37.43 -1.72 28.80
N LYS A 159 36.11 -1.61 28.81
CA LYS A 159 35.26 -1.83 27.63
C LYS A 159 35.61 -0.84 26.51
N LEU A 160 35.74 0.44 26.83
CA LEU A 160 36.08 1.49 25.86
C LEU A 160 37.50 1.31 25.31
N SER A 161 38.47 0.88 26.12
CA SER A 161 39.82 0.54 25.64
C SER A 161 39.76 -0.53 24.54
N THR A 162 38.96 -1.57 24.76
CA THR A 162 38.76 -2.64 23.76
C THR A 162 38.15 -2.10 22.48
N ILE A 163 37.09 -1.29 22.59
CA ILE A 163 36.42 -0.67 21.43
C ILE A 163 37.37 0.25 20.66
N LEU A 164 38.17 1.06 21.36
CA LEU A 164 39.10 1.99 20.73
C LEU A 164 40.23 1.26 20.00
N LEU A 165 40.73 0.14 20.53
CA LEU A 165 41.71 -0.72 19.84
C LEU A 165 41.11 -1.40 18.61
N GLU A 166 39.87 -1.89 18.68
CA GLU A 166 39.18 -2.42 17.51
C GLU A 166 38.96 -1.35 16.43
N LEU A 167 38.62 -0.13 16.86
CA LEU A 167 38.44 1.01 15.96
C LEU A 167 39.75 1.42 15.28
N GLU A 168 40.86 1.42 16.02
CA GLU A 168 42.21 1.64 15.49
C GLU A 168 42.53 0.64 14.37
N ASN A 169 42.33 -0.65 14.65
CA ASN A 169 42.52 -1.73 13.68
C ASN A 169 41.62 -1.54 12.44
N TYR A 170 40.37 -1.11 12.64
CA TYR A 170 39.42 -0.86 11.56
C TYR A 170 39.84 0.32 10.68
N ILE A 171 40.30 1.43 11.27
CA ILE A 171 40.81 2.62 10.55
C ILE A 171 42.06 2.23 9.75
N ASN A 172 43.01 1.51 10.37
CA ASN A 172 44.23 1.05 9.73
C ASN A 172 43.95 0.12 8.54
N LYS A 173 43.03 -0.83 8.70
CA LYS A 173 42.61 -1.74 7.62
C LYS A 173 41.98 -0.99 6.44
N ASN A 174 41.27 0.10 6.71
CA ASN A 174 40.58 0.91 5.70
C ASN A 174 41.38 2.14 5.26
N LYS A 175 42.67 2.24 5.59
CA LYS A 175 43.52 3.40 5.26
C LYS A 175 43.43 3.79 3.78
N ASN A 176 43.46 2.81 2.88
CA ASN A 176 43.38 3.04 1.43
C ASN A 176 42.02 3.63 0.98
N ASN A 177 40.95 3.40 1.76
CA ASN A 177 39.62 3.94 1.50
C ASN A 177 39.38 5.28 2.22
N LEU A 178 40.35 5.77 3.00
CA LEU A 178 40.27 6.97 3.85
C LEU A 178 41.33 8.00 3.45
N SER A 179 41.69 8.07 2.17
CA SER A 179 42.70 8.99 1.62
C SER A 179 42.62 10.46 2.07
N HIS A 180 41.43 10.98 2.39
CA HIS A 180 41.19 12.37 2.76
C HIS A 180 40.87 12.56 4.24
N THR A 181 40.40 11.51 4.94
CA THR A 181 39.94 11.60 6.34
C THR A 181 40.78 10.80 7.33
N TYR A 182 41.70 9.96 6.87
CA TYR A 182 42.51 9.10 7.73
C TYR A 182 43.21 9.86 8.85
N ASP A 183 43.97 10.92 8.55
CA ASP A 183 44.74 11.66 9.57
C ASP A 183 43.82 12.34 10.60
N ILE A 184 42.67 12.85 10.16
CA ILE A 184 41.68 13.48 11.05
C ILE A 184 41.09 12.44 12.02
N LEU A 185 40.77 11.25 11.51
CA LEU A 185 40.20 10.17 12.31
C LEU A 185 41.23 9.57 13.27
N VAL A 186 42.48 9.42 12.85
CA VAL A 186 43.57 8.96 13.73
C VAL A 186 43.81 9.98 14.84
N HIS A 187 43.85 11.28 14.54
CA HIS A 187 44.01 12.31 15.56
C HIS A 187 42.86 12.30 16.59
N GLU A 188 41.61 12.21 16.13
CA GLU A 188 40.44 12.14 17.03
C GLU A 188 40.43 10.84 17.85
N LEU A 189 40.87 9.72 17.27
CA LEU A 189 41.06 8.45 17.99
C LEU A 189 42.11 8.57 19.08
N ASP A 190 43.27 9.17 18.79
CA ASP A 190 44.36 9.37 19.74
C ASP A 190 43.90 10.24 20.93
N GLU A 191 43.11 11.30 20.66
CA GLU A 191 42.49 12.11 21.71
C GLU A 191 41.52 11.30 22.56
N LEU A 192 40.70 10.45 21.94
CA LEU A 192 39.81 9.56 22.68
C LEU A 192 40.62 8.58 23.55
N GLN A 193 41.63 7.91 23.01
CA GLN A 193 42.48 6.99 23.78
C GLN A 193 43.14 7.69 24.98
N LYS A 194 43.74 8.87 24.77
CA LYS A 194 44.32 9.69 25.86
C LYS A 194 43.29 10.03 26.93
N ASN A 195 42.09 10.45 26.52
CA ASN A 195 41.00 10.76 27.45
C ASN A 195 40.52 9.53 28.22
N ASN A 196 40.51 8.35 27.58
CA ASN A 196 40.15 7.09 28.24
C ASN A 196 41.15 6.74 29.34
N PHE A 197 42.46 6.84 29.06
CA PHE A 197 43.50 6.61 30.06
C PHE A 197 43.46 7.63 31.21
N ALA A 198 43.12 8.89 30.92
CA ALA A 198 42.99 9.93 31.95
C ALA A 198 41.89 9.63 32.98
N PHE A 199 40.93 8.74 32.70
CA PHE A 199 39.95 8.32 33.71
C PHE A 199 40.59 7.55 34.87
N GLU A 200 41.72 6.85 34.67
CA GLU A 200 42.45 6.19 35.76
C GLU A 200 42.98 7.21 36.78
N ASP A 201 43.51 8.33 36.29
CA ASP A 201 44.01 9.41 37.14
C ASP A 201 42.85 10.19 37.80
N LYS A 202 41.77 10.47 37.06
CA LYS A 202 40.57 11.13 37.60
C LYS A 202 39.92 10.32 38.70
N LYS A 203 39.90 8.99 38.56
CA LYS A 203 39.37 8.04 39.54
C LYS A 203 40.02 8.22 40.92
N LEU A 204 41.32 8.52 40.97
CA LEU A 204 42.11 8.69 42.19
C LEU A 204 42.01 10.10 42.79
N ASN A 205 41.86 11.12 41.95
CA ASN A 205 42.08 12.52 42.34
C ASN A 205 40.79 13.37 42.41
N ASN A 206 39.71 12.94 41.76
CA ASN A 206 38.46 13.70 41.67
C ASN A 206 37.32 13.00 42.41
N GLU A 207 36.18 13.68 42.58
CA GLU A 207 34.94 13.07 43.11
C GLU A 207 34.43 11.97 42.18
N ILE A 208 34.52 10.71 42.63
CA ILE A 208 34.23 9.53 41.81
C ILE A 208 32.79 9.49 41.26
N THR A 209 31.82 10.07 41.96
CA THR A 209 30.44 10.21 41.46
C THR A 209 30.41 11.01 40.16
N ASN A 210 31.12 12.15 40.12
CA ASN A 210 31.24 12.99 38.92
C ASN A 210 32.03 12.28 37.83
N VAL A 211 33.12 11.59 38.18
CA VAL A 211 33.91 10.78 37.23
C VAL A 211 33.05 9.69 36.59
N SER A 212 32.18 9.04 37.37
CA SER A 212 31.25 8.01 36.86
C SER A 212 30.17 8.58 35.93
N ALA A 213 29.72 9.82 36.13
CA ALA A 213 28.82 10.49 35.19
C ALA A 213 29.57 10.90 33.91
N GLU A 214 30.79 11.44 34.06
CA GLU A 214 31.62 11.87 32.94
C GLU A 214 32.00 10.70 32.01
N ILE A 215 32.35 9.53 32.57
CA ILE A 215 32.71 8.37 31.75
C ILE A 215 31.50 7.81 30.97
N ASN A 216 30.27 7.96 31.48
CA ASN A 216 29.06 7.56 30.77
C ASN A 216 28.78 8.47 29.55
N GLU A 217 28.98 9.78 29.67
CA GLU A 217 28.88 10.69 28.51
C GLU A 217 30.02 10.46 27.52
N TYR A 218 31.22 10.18 28.01
CA TYR A 218 32.35 9.78 27.19
C TYR A 218 32.08 8.47 26.42
N GLU A 219 31.44 7.47 27.02
CA GLU A 219 31.00 6.24 26.33
C GLU A 219 30.12 6.57 25.11
N LYS A 220 29.14 7.49 25.26
CA LYS A 220 28.29 7.92 24.13
C LYS A 220 29.10 8.58 23.03
N ARG A 221 30.11 9.40 23.39
CA ARG A 221 31.01 10.05 22.43
C ARG A 221 31.82 9.02 21.65
N VAL A 222 32.38 8.00 22.30
CA VAL A 222 33.13 6.92 21.64
C VAL A 222 32.23 6.16 20.66
N TYR A 223 31.00 5.80 21.04
CA TYR A 223 30.08 5.14 20.09
C TYR A 223 29.67 6.03 18.92
N SER A 224 29.47 7.33 19.16
CA SER A 224 29.20 8.30 18.09
C SER A 224 30.37 8.37 17.10
N PHE A 225 31.60 8.37 17.61
CA PHE A 225 32.81 8.34 16.81
C PHE A 225 32.95 7.04 16.00
N CYS A 226 32.64 5.88 16.60
CA CYS A 226 32.60 4.60 15.88
C CYS A 226 31.66 4.66 14.67
N LYS A 227 30.45 5.21 14.85
CA LYS A 227 29.48 5.41 13.75
C LYS A 227 30.00 6.37 12.68
N LYS A 228 30.64 7.47 13.10
CA LYS A 228 31.26 8.44 12.19
C LYS A 228 32.31 7.77 11.31
N VAL A 229 33.20 6.97 11.88
CA VAL A 229 34.25 6.24 11.13
C VAL A 229 33.64 5.29 10.09
N ASP A 230 32.69 4.44 10.49
CA ASP A 230 32.04 3.50 9.55
C ASP A 230 31.35 4.22 8.37
N VAL A 231 30.67 5.34 8.65
CA VAL A 231 30.00 6.12 7.61
C VAL A 231 31.00 6.83 6.71
N LEU A 232 32.08 7.41 7.25
CA LEU A 232 33.09 8.11 6.45
C LEU A 232 33.84 7.18 5.49
N VAL A 233 34.19 5.95 5.92
CA VAL A 233 34.78 4.94 5.01
C VAL A 233 33.88 4.73 3.78
N LYS A 234 32.57 4.61 4.00
CA LYS A 234 31.59 4.39 2.92
C LYS A 234 31.40 5.63 2.05
N LEU A 235 31.34 6.82 2.68
CA LEU A 235 31.14 8.08 1.97
C LEU A 235 32.34 8.44 1.11
N GLU A 236 33.56 8.26 1.61
CA GLU A 236 34.74 8.60 0.85
C GLU A 236 34.85 7.73 -0.41
N ASN A 237 34.66 6.42 -0.28
CA ASN A 237 34.60 5.53 -1.44
C ASN A 237 33.44 5.91 -2.39
N ALA A 238 32.27 6.29 -1.86
CA ALA A 238 31.15 6.71 -2.70
C ALA A 238 31.45 7.99 -3.49
N ILE A 239 32.02 9.01 -2.85
CA ILE A 239 32.24 10.35 -3.40
C ILE A 239 33.46 10.41 -4.32
N PHE A 240 34.54 9.71 -3.99
CA PHE A 240 35.79 9.80 -4.74
C PHE A 240 36.03 8.65 -5.72
N SER A 241 35.28 7.55 -5.62
CA SER A 241 35.45 6.39 -6.51
C SER A 241 34.16 6.02 -7.24
N ALA A 242 33.11 5.62 -6.50
CA ALA A 242 31.92 5.05 -7.11
C ALA A 242 31.11 6.05 -7.96
N LEU A 243 30.79 7.23 -7.43
CA LEU A 243 30.04 8.26 -8.17
C LEU A 243 30.81 8.77 -9.40
N PRO A 244 32.11 9.10 -9.32
CA PRO A 244 32.90 9.41 -10.52
C PRO A 244 32.82 8.34 -11.61
N GLN A 245 32.97 7.05 -11.27
CA GLN A 245 32.84 5.95 -12.23
C GLN A 245 31.42 5.82 -12.80
N MET A 246 30.39 6.06 -11.98
CA MET A 246 29.00 6.06 -12.45
C MET A 246 28.75 7.15 -13.49
N PHE A 247 29.40 8.31 -13.35
CA PHE A 247 29.31 9.42 -14.30
C PHE A 247 30.21 9.25 -15.54
N SER A 248 31.21 8.36 -15.51
CA SER A 248 32.05 8.04 -16.69
C SER A 248 31.45 6.96 -17.59
N ASN A 249 30.70 6.01 -17.02
CA ASN A 249 30.37 4.75 -17.71
C ASN A 249 29.02 4.73 -18.44
N LYS A 250 28.33 5.86 -18.63
CA LYS A 250 26.98 5.87 -19.24
C LYS A 250 26.76 6.98 -20.24
N ASN A 251 26.29 6.57 -21.42
CA ASN A 251 25.72 7.46 -22.42
C ASN A 251 24.25 7.69 -22.07
N PHE A 252 23.99 8.83 -21.42
CA PHE A 252 22.65 9.37 -21.29
C PHE A 252 22.27 10.06 -22.60
N ASP A 253 20.98 10.03 -22.94
CA ASP A 253 20.44 10.85 -24.03
C ASP A 253 20.72 12.33 -23.75
N SER A 254 20.93 13.10 -24.83
CA SER A 254 21.36 14.50 -24.75
C SER A 254 20.42 15.39 -23.95
N LYS A 255 19.13 15.04 -23.86
CA LYS A 255 18.14 15.76 -23.07
C LYS A 255 18.43 15.77 -21.57
N PHE A 256 19.16 14.77 -21.06
CA PHE A 256 19.54 14.66 -19.65
C PHE A 256 20.92 15.28 -19.33
N ASN A 257 21.60 15.85 -20.33
CA ASN A 257 22.96 16.38 -20.15
C ASN A 257 23.03 17.45 -19.05
N ASN A 258 22.02 18.32 -18.97
CA ASN A 258 21.96 19.38 -17.97
C ASN A 258 21.85 18.81 -16.55
N GLU A 259 20.94 17.84 -16.32
CA GLU A 259 20.84 17.23 -14.98
C GLU A 259 22.08 16.42 -14.62
N ILE A 260 22.67 15.69 -15.57
CA ILE A 260 23.93 14.97 -15.31
C ILE A 260 25.06 15.96 -14.96
N MET A 261 25.14 17.10 -15.65
CA MET A 261 26.11 18.15 -15.33
C MET A 261 25.86 18.76 -13.95
N GLN A 262 24.60 19.00 -13.56
CA GLN A 262 24.26 19.44 -12.21
C GLN A 262 24.68 18.42 -11.14
N LEU A 263 24.46 17.12 -11.38
CA LEU A 263 24.90 16.07 -10.46
C LEU A 263 26.43 15.99 -10.33
N LYS A 264 27.17 16.19 -11.44
CA LYS A 264 28.63 16.30 -11.42
C LYS A 264 29.10 17.51 -10.62
N ASN A 265 28.45 18.67 -10.77
CA ASN A 265 28.77 19.87 -9.99
C ASN A 265 28.47 19.66 -8.49
N ASN A 266 27.36 19.00 -8.16
CA ASN A 266 27.04 18.65 -6.78
C ASN A 266 28.09 17.70 -6.18
N LEU A 267 28.55 16.71 -6.96
CA LEU A 267 29.63 15.83 -6.54
C LEU A 267 30.93 16.61 -6.29
N GLN A 268 31.32 17.50 -7.18
CA GLN A 268 32.51 18.35 -7.00
C GLN A 268 32.41 19.20 -5.74
N ARG A 269 31.23 19.76 -5.44
CA ARG A 269 30.99 20.49 -4.20
C ARG A 269 31.19 19.61 -2.96
N LEU A 270 30.71 18.36 -3.00
CA LEU A 270 30.92 17.40 -1.91
C LEU A 270 32.39 17.00 -1.76
N GLN A 271 33.10 16.81 -2.87
CA GLN A 271 34.55 16.52 -2.85
C GLN A 271 35.33 17.68 -2.24
N HIS A 272 35.01 18.92 -2.59
CA HIS A 272 35.67 20.11 -2.06
C HIS A 272 35.42 20.31 -0.55
N ASN A 273 34.20 20.04 -0.09
CA ASN A 273 33.78 20.25 1.29
C ASN A 273 33.84 18.97 2.16
N PHE A 274 34.52 17.92 1.69
CA PHE A 274 34.42 16.59 2.28
C PHE A 274 34.89 16.54 3.75
N THR A 275 35.93 17.30 4.10
CA THR A 275 36.48 17.32 5.46
C THR A 275 35.90 18.43 6.34
N SER A 276 35.27 19.45 5.75
CA SER A 276 34.71 20.61 6.45
C SER A 276 33.24 20.45 6.82
N MET A 277 32.50 19.60 6.12
CA MET A 277 31.07 19.37 6.33
C MET A 277 30.80 18.23 7.33
N PRO A 278 29.75 18.33 8.18
CA PRO A 278 29.33 17.21 9.02
C PRO A 278 29.00 15.95 8.21
N TYR A 279 29.43 14.78 8.68
CA TYR A 279 29.23 13.52 7.93
C TYR A 279 27.76 13.19 7.67
N GLN A 280 26.84 13.63 8.54
CA GLN A 280 25.40 13.45 8.35
C GLN A 280 24.88 14.23 7.14
N GLU A 281 25.41 15.43 6.90
CA GLU A 281 25.07 16.25 5.73
C GLU A 281 25.68 15.64 4.47
N LEU A 282 26.95 15.23 4.51
CA LEU A 282 27.58 14.49 3.41
C LEU A 282 26.78 13.24 3.02
N LEU A 283 26.30 12.48 4.01
CA LEU A 283 25.45 11.31 3.78
C LEU A 283 24.13 11.66 3.10
N LYS A 284 23.47 12.72 3.55
CA LYS A 284 22.20 13.19 2.97
C LYS A 284 22.39 13.60 1.51
N GLU A 285 23.36 14.46 1.24
CA GLU A 285 23.63 14.97 -0.11
C GLU A 285 24.07 13.85 -1.07
N THR A 286 24.94 12.94 -0.60
CA THR A 286 25.37 11.78 -1.40
C THR A 286 24.17 10.88 -1.77
N LYS A 287 23.25 10.64 -0.84
CA LYS A 287 22.01 9.90 -1.11
C LYS A 287 21.13 10.57 -2.15
N LEU A 288 21.03 11.90 -2.14
CA LEU A 288 20.27 12.67 -3.14
C LEU A 288 20.88 12.51 -4.54
N ILE A 289 22.21 12.54 -4.66
CA ILE A 289 22.91 12.30 -5.93
C ILE A 289 22.59 10.89 -6.45
N TYR A 290 22.74 9.86 -5.61
CA TYR A 290 22.41 8.48 -6.01
C TYR A 290 20.95 8.34 -6.47
N LEU A 291 20.01 8.86 -5.68
CA LEU A 291 18.59 8.78 -6.00
C LEU A 291 18.30 9.40 -7.37
N ARG A 292 18.76 10.63 -7.61
CA ARG A 292 18.53 11.32 -8.89
C ARG A 292 19.21 10.60 -10.04
N TYR A 293 20.44 10.12 -9.85
CA TYR A 293 21.16 9.38 -10.88
C TYR A 293 20.42 8.09 -11.31
N PHE A 294 19.94 7.29 -10.36
CA PHE A 294 19.19 6.07 -10.67
C PHE A 294 17.82 6.36 -11.28
N THR A 295 17.16 7.46 -10.90
CA THR A 295 15.95 7.93 -11.57
C THR A 295 16.22 8.27 -13.04
N LEU A 296 17.24 9.09 -13.31
CA LEU A 296 17.64 9.45 -14.68
C LEU A 296 18.02 8.21 -15.49
N LEU A 297 18.68 7.23 -14.87
CA LEU A 297 19.05 5.98 -15.53
C LEU A 297 17.82 5.21 -16.02
N LYS A 298 16.79 5.13 -15.16
CA LYS A 298 15.52 4.46 -15.49
C LYS A 298 14.78 5.22 -16.59
N GLU A 299 14.71 6.54 -16.49
CA GLU A 299 14.10 7.39 -17.52
C GLU A 299 14.82 7.23 -18.87
N ASN A 300 16.16 7.24 -18.88
CA ASN A 300 16.97 7.02 -20.07
C ASN A 300 16.70 5.65 -20.71
N LYS A 301 16.63 4.58 -19.90
CA LYS A 301 16.30 3.24 -20.38
C LYS A 301 14.90 3.20 -21.01
N ASN A 302 13.89 3.75 -20.33
CA ASN A 302 12.51 3.78 -20.82
C ASN A 302 12.40 4.60 -22.13
N ASN A 303 13.10 5.72 -22.24
CA ASN A 303 13.12 6.52 -23.47
C ASN A 303 13.79 5.76 -24.62
N SER A 304 14.89 5.06 -24.35
CA SER A 304 15.53 4.21 -25.35
C SER A 304 14.60 3.08 -25.82
N GLU A 305 13.92 2.41 -24.90
CA GLU A 305 12.91 1.38 -25.20
C GLU A 305 11.76 1.95 -26.03
N PHE A 306 11.24 3.12 -25.66
CA PHE A 306 10.18 3.79 -26.40
C PHE A 306 10.65 4.20 -27.81
N LYS A 307 11.83 4.80 -27.95
CA LYS A 307 12.42 5.15 -29.24
C LYS A 307 12.58 3.93 -30.15
N ASN A 308 13.02 2.80 -29.60
CA ASN A 308 13.13 1.54 -30.33
C ASN A 308 11.75 1.00 -30.73
N PHE A 309 10.77 1.07 -29.83
CA PHE A 309 9.39 0.69 -30.13
C PHE A 309 8.83 1.50 -31.30
N ILE A 310 8.93 2.83 -31.24
CA ILE A 310 8.51 3.73 -32.33
C ILE A 310 9.20 3.33 -33.62
N LYS A 311 10.54 3.23 -33.63
CA LYS A 311 11.28 2.85 -34.84
C LYS A 311 10.80 1.52 -35.43
N SER A 312 10.44 0.54 -34.60
CA SER A 312 9.98 -0.77 -35.04
C SER A 312 8.52 -0.81 -35.51
N LYS A 313 7.66 0.10 -35.04
CA LYS A 313 6.21 0.07 -35.27
C LYS A 313 5.69 1.22 -36.12
N PHE A 314 6.48 2.28 -36.32
CA PHE A 314 6.04 3.48 -37.03
C PHE A 314 5.62 3.18 -38.46
N LYS A 315 6.29 2.24 -39.14
CA LYS A 315 5.89 1.85 -40.50
C LYS A 315 4.48 1.24 -40.54
N THR A 316 4.16 0.37 -39.59
CA THR A 316 2.81 -0.20 -39.48
C THR A 316 1.77 0.88 -39.20
N LEU A 317 2.08 1.84 -38.31
CA LEU A 317 1.20 2.98 -38.05
C LEU A 317 0.98 3.83 -39.31
N GLU A 318 2.06 4.09 -40.07
CA GLU A 318 1.99 4.82 -41.33
C GLU A 318 1.07 4.13 -42.34
N ASP A 319 1.23 2.83 -42.54
CA ASP A 319 0.46 2.08 -43.53
C ASP A 319 -1.04 2.07 -43.18
N GLU A 320 -1.40 1.92 -41.90
CA GLU A 320 -2.80 1.98 -41.45
C GLU A 320 -3.41 3.38 -41.61
N ILE A 321 -2.67 4.44 -41.23
CA ILE A 321 -3.15 5.82 -41.39
C ILE A 321 -3.32 6.17 -42.87
N GLN A 322 -2.40 5.75 -43.74
CA GLN A 322 -2.53 5.97 -45.19
C GLN A 322 -3.76 5.27 -45.76
N LYS A 323 -4.02 4.02 -45.35
CA LYS A 323 -5.21 3.28 -45.77
C LYS A 323 -6.49 4.00 -45.35
N ILE A 324 -6.56 4.43 -44.08
CA ILE A 324 -7.72 5.16 -43.56
C ILE A 324 -7.90 6.50 -44.26
N ASN A 325 -6.82 7.28 -44.45
CA ASN A 325 -6.87 8.54 -45.18
C ASN A 325 -7.35 8.36 -46.62
N SER A 326 -6.98 7.26 -47.30
CA SER A 326 -7.50 6.94 -48.62
C SER A 326 -9.01 6.68 -48.63
N LEU A 327 -9.53 6.00 -47.61
CA LEU A 327 -10.97 5.76 -47.46
C LEU A 327 -11.72 7.07 -47.17
N VAL A 328 -11.18 7.90 -46.27
CA VAL A 328 -11.72 9.23 -45.97
C VAL A 328 -11.75 10.11 -47.22
N ASN A 329 -10.67 10.15 -48.00
CA ASN A 329 -10.61 10.89 -49.26
C ASN A 329 -11.67 10.42 -50.27
N SER A 330 -11.86 9.11 -50.38
CA SER A 330 -12.88 8.54 -51.28
C SER A 330 -14.28 8.95 -50.85
N PHE A 331 -14.56 8.88 -49.54
CA PHE A 331 -15.83 9.32 -48.96
C PHE A 331 -16.09 10.83 -49.13
N ILE A 332 -15.08 11.66 -48.90
CA ILE A 332 -15.15 13.11 -49.16
C ILE A 332 -15.47 13.38 -50.63
N HIS A 333 -14.83 12.66 -51.56
CA HIS A 333 -15.10 12.81 -52.99
C HIS A 333 -16.54 12.43 -53.36
N GLU A 334 -17.08 11.35 -52.80
CA GLU A 334 -18.46 10.92 -53.03
C GLU A 334 -19.48 11.94 -52.49
N ILE A 335 -19.30 12.40 -51.25
CA ILE A 335 -20.13 13.47 -50.69
C ILE A 335 -20.01 14.75 -51.51
N ASP A 336 -18.81 15.06 -52.00
CA ASP A 336 -18.59 16.29 -52.72
C ASP A 336 -19.32 16.33 -54.07
N GLN A 337 -19.81 15.19 -54.57
CA GLN A 337 -20.65 15.11 -55.76
C GLN A 337 -22.16 15.11 -55.45
N ASP A 338 -22.57 15.01 -54.18
CA ASP A 338 -23.98 15.03 -53.76
C ASP A 338 -24.40 16.40 -53.21
N ASP A 339 -24.89 17.25 -54.10
CA ASP A 339 -25.35 18.61 -53.79
C ASP A 339 -26.46 18.65 -52.72
N PHE A 340 -27.29 17.61 -52.64
CA PHE A 340 -28.37 17.53 -51.65
C PHE A 340 -27.78 17.38 -50.25
N TYR A 341 -26.82 16.47 -50.08
CA TYR A 341 -26.20 16.22 -48.78
C TYR A 341 -25.38 17.42 -48.27
N LYS A 342 -24.63 18.09 -49.16
CA LYS A 342 -23.88 19.32 -48.84
C LYS A 342 -24.74 20.43 -48.24
N SER A 343 -26.01 20.50 -48.64
CA SER A 343 -26.93 21.54 -48.18
C SER A 343 -27.49 21.27 -46.77
N ILE A 344 -27.49 20.02 -46.31
CA ILE A 344 -28.19 19.59 -45.09
C ILE A 344 -27.22 19.42 -43.90
N ILE A 345 -25.98 18.93 -44.10
CA ILE A 345 -25.03 18.61 -43.00
C ILE A 345 -23.78 19.53 -43.00
N LYS A 346 -23.89 20.69 -43.64
CA LYS A 346 -22.76 21.57 -43.98
C LYS A 346 -21.80 21.89 -42.82
N GLN A 347 -22.30 22.09 -41.60
CA GLN A 347 -21.46 22.56 -40.49
C GLN A 347 -20.61 21.45 -39.85
N ASP A 348 -21.19 20.28 -39.59
CA ASP A 348 -20.50 19.15 -38.97
C ASP A 348 -19.54 18.46 -39.97
N TYR A 349 -19.94 18.42 -41.25
CA TYR A 349 -19.07 17.95 -42.32
C TYR A 349 -17.83 18.84 -42.49
N MET A 350 -18.01 20.16 -42.60
CA MET A 350 -16.89 21.10 -42.81
C MET A 350 -15.93 21.13 -41.61
N SER A 351 -16.46 21.11 -40.39
CA SER A 351 -15.61 21.07 -39.19
C SER A 351 -14.80 19.78 -39.11
N THR A 352 -15.39 18.63 -39.48
CA THR A 352 -14.70 17.34 -39.50
C THR A 352 -13.64 17.27 -40.59
N ILE A 353 -13.88 17.85 -41.78
CA ILE A 353 -12.88 17.95 -42.84
C ILE A 353 -11.69 18.80 -42.39
N ILE A 354 -11.94 19.98 -41.82
CA ILE A 354 -10.85 20.85 -41.32
C ILE A 354 -10.03 20.11 -40.25
N PHE A 355 -10.70 19.36 -39.36
CA PHE A 355 -10.03 18.55 -38.35
C PHE A 355 -9.17 17.45 -38.97
N TRP A 356 -9.67 16.75 -40.00
CA TRP A 356 -8.91 15.77 -40.76
C TRP A 356 -7.69 16.38 -41.45
N GLU A 357 -7.83 17.51 -42.15
CA GLU A 357 -6.73 18.19 -42.83
C GLU A 357 -5.60 18.58 -41.86
N ASN A 358 -5.95 19.03 -40.66
CA ASN A 358 -4.98 19.33 -39.62
C ASN A 358 -4.28 18.06 -39.13
N LEU A 359 -5.03 16.98 -38.88
CA LEU A 359 -4.44 15.71 -38.47
C LEU A 359 -3.53 15.08 -39.52
N VAL A 360 -3.83 15.27 -40.81
CA VAL A 360 -2.92 14.85 -41.90
C VAL A 360 -1.59 15.61 -41.82
N LYS A 361 -1.62 16.92 -41.56
CA LYS A 361 -0.40 17.72 -41.37
C LYS A 361 0.37 17.28 -40.13
N ASP A 362 -0.32 17.03 -39.02
CA ASP A 362 0.30 16.56 -37.78
C ASP A 362 0.96 15.18 -37.99
N PHE A 363 0.30 14.30 -38.76
CA PHE A 363 0.87 13.01 -39.12
C PHE A 363 2.15 13.15 -39.96
N GLU A 364 2.19 14.07 -40.94
CA GLU A 364 3.39 14.33 -41.73
C GLU A 364 4.56 14.85 -40.88
N ILE A 365 4.28 15.68 -39.86
CA ILE A 365 5.30 16.11 -38.89
C ILE A 365 5.85 14.91 -38.11
N LEU A 366 4.98 14.02 -37.61
CA LEU A 366 5.40 12.80 -36.91
C LEU A 366 6.22 11.88 -37.82
N LYS A 367 5.81 11.74 -39.08
CA LYS A 367 6.51 10.94 -40.09
C LYS A 367 7.90 11.48 -40.38
N GLU A 368 8.01 12.79 -40.57
CA GLU A 368 9.30 13.45 -40.77
C GLU A 368 10.22 13.24 -39.56
N LYS A 369 9.69 13.38 -38.33
CA LYS A 369 10.45 13.12 -37.11
C LYS A 369 10.95 11.68 -37.05
N ALA A 370 10.09 10.70 -37.32
CA ALA A 370 10.44 9.29 -37.31
C ALA A 370 11.55 8.97 -38.32
N TYR A 371 11.46 9.48 -39.54
CA TYR A 371 12.45 9.23 -40.60
C TYR A 371 13.77 9.95 -40.37
N LYS A 372 13.76 11.16 -39.82
CA LYS A 372 14.97 11.90 -39.45
C LYS A 372 15.60 11.41 -38.14
N GLY A 373 14.98 10.43 -37.45
CA GLY A 373 15.43 9.92 -36.16
C GLY A 373 15.31 10.94 -35.02
N ILE A 374 14.48 11.97 -35.21
CA ILE A 374 14.14 12.97 -34.20
C ILE A 374 13.21 12.31 -33.19
N GLU A 375 13.36 12.65 -31.91
CA GLU A 375 12.56 12.08 -30.83
C GLU A 375 11.08 12.47 -31.01
N ILE A 376 10.20 11.45 -31.00
CA ILE A 376 8.75 11.60 -30.86
C ILE A 376 8.44 11.34 -29.39
N GLY A 377 7.74 12.27 -28.74
CA GLY A 377 7.35 12.10 -27.34
C GLY A 377 6.21 11.09 -27.19
N LEU A 378 6.16 10.37 -26.06
CA LEU A 378 5.03 9.48 -25.74
C LEU A 378 3.70 10.24 -25.74
N LEU A 379 3.66 11.38 -25.04
CA LEU A 379 2.46 12.22 -24.98
C LEU A 379 2.09 12.77 -26.36
N GLU A 380 3.07 13.15 -27.17
CA GLU A 380 2.84 13.63 -28.53
C GLU A 380 2.14 12.57 -29.39
N LEU A 381 2.67 11.33 -29.40
CA LEU A 381 2.05 10.24 -30.14
C LEU A 381 0.68 9.86 -29.58
N GLN A 382 0.54 9.80 -28.26
CA GLN A 382 -0.71 9.46 -27.61
C GLN A 382 -1.81 10.46 -27.98
N THR A 383 -1.55 11.76 -27.85
CA THR A 383 -2.48 12.82 -28.21
C THR A 383 -2.89 12.71 -29.67
N PHE A 384 -1.93 12.47 -30.58
CA PHE A 384 -2.22 12.29 -32.00
C PHE A 384 -3.16 11.09 -32.24
N LEU A 385 -2.89 9.93 -31.62
CA LEU A 385 -3.73 8.74 -31.77
C LEU A 385 -5.14 8.94 -31.21
N GLU A 386 -5.26 9.62 -30.06
CA GLU A 386 -6.55 9.95 -29.46
C GLU A 386 -7.37 10.88 -30.38
N GLN A 387 -6.74 11.93 -30.90
CA GLN A 387 -7.38 12.84 -31.86
C GLN A 387 -7.80 12.11 -33.14
N TYR A 388 -6.95 11.22 -33.66
CA TYR A 388 -7.27 10.42 -34.84
C TYR A 388 -8.46 9.48 -34.60
N CYS A 389 -8.53 8.84 -33.42
CA CYS A 389 -9.70 8.06 -33.02
C CYS A 389 -10.98 8.89 -32.95
N SER A 390 -10.92 10.10 -32.36
CA SER A 390 -12.06 11.02 -32.34
C SER A 390 -12.51 11.43 -33.74
N LEU A 391 -11.56 11.66 -34.66
CA LEU A 391 -11.87 11.95 -36.05
C LEU A 391 -12.67 10.82 -36.72
N LEU A 392 -12.26 9.56 -36.50
CA LEU A 392 -12.98 8.40 -37.05
C LEU A 392 -14.40 8.28 -36.51
N GLN A 393 -14.61 8.63 -35.24
CA GLN A 393 -15.95 8.67 -34.66
C GLN A 393 -16.81 9.76 -35.33
N SER A 394 -16.26 10.94 -35.60
CA SER A 394 -16.95 12.00 -36.33
C SER A 394 -17.33 11.56 -37.75
N PHE A 395 -16.40 10.93 -38.48
CA PHE A 395 -16.70 10.38 -39.82
C PHE A 395 -17.79 9.31 -39.77
N ASN A 396 -17.76 8.38 -38.81
CA ASN A 396 -18.81 7.38 -38.66
C ASN A 396 -20.20 8.01 -38.45
N SER A 397 -20.28 9.09 -37.67
CA SER A 397 -21.53 9.83 -37.48
C SER A 397 -22.02 10.45 -38.78
N ILE A 398 -21.11 11.04 -39.58
CA ILE A 398 -21.43 11.63 -40.88
C ILE A 398 -21.89 10.54 -41.86
N ILE A 399 -21.18 9.41 -41.95
CA ILE A 399 -21.54 8.27 -42.80
C ILE A 399 -22.95 7.76 -42.46
N TYR A 400 -23.25 7.57 -41.17
CA TYR A 400 -24.58 7.10 -40.75
C TYR A 400 -25.70 8.07 -41.18
N GLN A 401 -25.46 9.37 -41.08
CA GLN A 401 -26.41 10.38 -41.55
C GLN A 401 -26.55 10.33 -43.08
N TYR A 402 -25.43 10.22 -43.81
CA TYR A 402 -25.42 10.07 -45.27
C TYR A 402 -26.26 8.87 -45.73
N ASP A 403 -26.05 7.72 -45.12
CA ASP A 403 -26.79 6.49 -45.43
C ASP A 403 -28.29 6.67 -45.18
N TYR A 404 -28.64 7.29 -44.05
CA TYR A 404 -30.04 7.59 -43.71
C TYR A 404 -30.69 8.50 -44.76
N PHE A 405 -30.06 9.62 -45.13
CA PHE A 405 -30.62 10.56 -46.11
C PHE A 405 -30.71 9.97 -47.51
N THR A 406 -29.71 9.18 -47.92
CA THR A 406 -29.70 8.48 -49.21
C THR A 406 -30.83 7.47 -49.30
N ALA A 407 -31.02 6.64 -48.27
CA ALA A 407 -32.14 5.70 -48.21
C ALA A 407 -33.48 6.43 -48.20
N LYS A 408 -33.60 7.50 -47.39
CA LYS A 408 -34.82 8.31 -47.28
C LYS A 408 -35.26 8.91 -48.61
N LYS A 409 -34.32 9.42 -49.41
CA LYS A 409 -34.60 9.96 -50.75
C LYS A 409 -35.27 8.94 -51.67
N VAL A 410 -34.82 7.69 -51.63
CA VAL A 410 -35.43 6.58 -52.39
C VAL A 410 -36.84 6.28 -51.89
N TYR A 411 -37.02 6.22 -50.57
CA TYR A 411 -38.34 6.00 -49.97
C TYR A 411 -39.32 7.12 -50.30
N ASP A 412 -38.92 8.38 -50.21
CA ASP A 412 -39.78 9.53 -50.51
C ASP A 412 -40.23 9.52 -51.98
N LYS A 413 -39.32 9.19 -52.91
CA LYS A 413 -39.69 9.04 -54.32
C LYS A 413 -40.75 7.96 -54.54
N LEU A 414 -40.54 6.78 -53.94
CA LEU A 414 -41.50 5.67 -54.02
C LEU A 414 -42.85 6.07 -53.41
N TYR A 415 -42.82 6.78 -52.27
CA TYR A 415 -44.02 7.24 -51.60
C TYR A 415 -44.80 8.25 -52.44
N LEU A 416 -44.11 9.18 -53.12
CA LEU A 416 -44.74 10.10 -54.07
C LEU A 416 -45.40 9.37 -55.25
N GLU A 417 -44.74 8.34 -55.79
CA GLU A 417 -45.29 7.52 -56.87
C GLU A 417 -46.58 6.82 -56.44
N ILE A 418 -46.59 6.20 -55.26
CA ILE A 418 -47.78 5.58 -54.66
C ILE A 418 -48.88 6.62 -54.45
N ASN A 419 -48.53 7.79 -53.93
CA ASN A 419 -49.46 8.89 -53.71
C ASN A 419 -50.16 9.36 -55.01
N ASN A 420 -49.38 9.55 -56.07
CA ASN A 420 -49.89 9.94 -57.38
C ASN A 420 -50.83 8.87 -57.96
N GLN A 421 -50.52 7.58 -57.77
CA GLN A 421 -51.41 6.50 -58.18
C GLN A 421 -52.76 6.53 -57.44
N TRP A 422 -52.76 6.79 -56.13
CA TRP A 422 -53.99 6.92 -55.36
C TRP A 422 -54.85 8.11 -55.81
N CYS A 423 -54.22 9.26 -56.08
CA CYS A 423 -54.88 10.42 -56.67
C CYS A 423 -55.58 10.04 -57.99
N LEU A 424 -54.84 9.42 -58.93
CA LEU A 424 -55.38 8.99 -60.22
C LEU A 424 -56.52 7.98 -60.08
N LYS A 425 -56.40 7.01 -59.16
CA LYS A 425 -57.47 6.03 -58.89
C LYS A 425 -58.76 6.70 -58.44
N VAL A 426 -58.68 7.71 -57.58
CA VAL A 426 -59.86 8.47 -57.12
C VAL A 426 -60.45 9.29 -58.27
N LEU A 427 -59.61 9.92 -59.10
CA LEU A 427 -60.04 10.72 -60.26
C LEU A 427 -60.70 9.87 -61.35
N ASN A 428 -60.19 8.68 -61.64
CA ASN A 428 -60.73 7.78 -62.67
C ASN A 428 -62.16 7.29 -62.38
N HIS A 429 -62.59 7.37 -61.13
CA HIS A 429 -63.94 7.00 -60.71
C HIS A 429 -64.81 8.23 -60.41
N ARG A 430 -64.39 9.44 -60.79
CA ARG A 430 -65.17 10.68 -60.55
C ARG A 430 -66.62 10.60 -61.04
N ASP A 431 -66.84 9.95 -62.20
CA ASP A 431 -68.15 9.89 -62.86
C ASP A 431 -69.18 9.01 -62.13
N VAL A 432 -68.80 8.36 -61.02
CA VAL A 432 -69.75 7.62 -60.16
C VAL A 432 -70.40 8.51 -59.10
N LEU A 433 -70.01 9.77 -58.97
CA LEU A 433 -70.64 10.72 -58.05
C LEU A 433 -71.64 11.60 -58.79
N GLU A 434 -72.71 12.00 -58.09
CA GLU A 434 -73.65 13.01 -58.58
C GLU A 434 -72.92 14.27 -59.10
N LYS A 435 -73.42 14.83 -60.20
CA LYS A 435 -72.90 16.06 -60.84
C LYS A 435 -73.30 17.31 -60.04
N LEU A 436 -72.86 17.37 -58.79
CA LEU A 436 -73.01 18.50 -57.88
C LEU A 436 -71.75 19.38 -57.93
N SER A 437 -71.94 20.70 -57.90
CA SER A 437 -70.83 21.67 -57.85
C SER A 437 -69.88 21.42 -56.68
N GLU A 438 -70.39 20.98 -55.53
CA GLU A 438 -69.59 20.62 -54.35
C GLU A 438 -68.63 19.45 -54.62
N ASN A 439 -69.05 18.44 -55.39
CA ASN A 439 -68.20 17.30 -55.72
C ASN A 439 -67.09 17.73 -56.66
N ASP A 440 -67.44 18.51 -57.68
CA ASP A 440 -66.48 19.04 -58.65
C ASP A 440 -65.42 19.93 -57.99
N GLU A 441 -65.81 20.73 -57.01
CA GLU A 441 -64.89 21.58 -56.25
C GLU A 441 -63.94 20.74 -55.38
N LEU A 442 -64.40 19.67 -54.72
CA LEU A 442 -63.52 18.77 -53.98
C LEU A 442 -62.46 18.12 -54.90
N PHE A 443 -62.85 17.64 -56.09
CA PHE A 443 -61.88 17.09 -57.05
C PHE A 443 -60.91 18.14 -57.59
N ARG A 444 -61.38 19.36 -57.83
CA ARG A 444 -60.53 20.48 -58.23
C ARG A 444 -59.48 20.78 -57.17
N GLN A 445 -59.88 20.87 -55.90
CA GLN A 445 -58.98 21.07 -54.77
C GLN A 445 -57.98 19.92 -54.64
N LEU A 446 -58.43 18.68 -54.84
CA LEU A 446 -57.57 17.50 -54.86
C LEU A 446 -56.47 17.65 -55.95
N ILE A 447 -56.85 18.01 -57.17
CA ILE A 447 -55.89 18.20 -58.26
C ILE A 447 -54.88 19.32 -57.95
N ILE A 448 -55.34 20.43 -57.36
CA ILE A 448 -54.48 21.56 -56.99
C ILE A 448 -53.45 21.12 -55.93
N LEU A 449 -53.91 20.51 -54.83
CA LEU A 449 -53.02 20.04 -53.76
C LEU A 449 -52.03 18.99 -54.26
N ASN A 450 -52.45 18.08 -55.15
CA ASN A 450 -51.53 17.09 -55.72
C ASN A 450 -50.46 17.76 -56.61
N LYS A 451 -50.81 18.79 -57.38
CA LYS A 451 -49.83 19.57 -58.15
C LYS A 451 -48.85 20.30 -57.25
N GLU A 452 -49.35 20.90 -56.17
CA GLU A 452 -48.51 21.57 -55.18
C GLU A 452 -47.53 20.60 -54.52
N ILE A 453 -47.98 19.39 -54.13
CA ILE A 453 -47.12 18.34 -53.58
C ILE A 453 -46.03 17.91 -54.56
N ASN A 454 -46.39 17.69 -55.84
CA ASN A 454 -45.40 17.30 -56.85
C ASN A 454 -44.39 18.42 -57.11
N ASN A 455 -44.83 19.68 -57.11
CA ASN A 455 -43.96 20.83 -57.26
C ASN A 455 -43.03 21.01 -56.05
N ASP A 456 -43.56 20.89 -54.84
CA ASP A 456 -42.81 20.95 -53.58
C ASP A 456 -41.71 19.87 -53.55
N PHE A 457 -42.06 18.62 -53.92
CA PHE A 457 -41.09 17.54 -54.02
C PHE A 457 -40.06 17.78 -55.13
N SER A 458 -40.45 18.28 -56.31
CA SER A 458 -39.49 18.56 -57.39
C SER A 458 -38.45 19.62 -57.00
N THR A 459 -38.83 20.53 -56.08
CA THR A 459 -37.95 21.59 -55.59
C THR A 459 -37.09 21.12 -54.42
N LYS A 460 -37.68 20.37 -53.48
CA LYS A 460 -37.03 20.02 -52.21
C LYS A 460 -36.42 18.62 -52.18
N ASN A 461 -36.82 17.72 -53.08
CA ASN A 461 -36.44 16.30 -53.11
C ASN A 461 -36.66 15.57 -51.77
N TYR A 462 -37.63 15.99 -50.96
CA TYR A 462 -37.94 15.44 -49.65
C TYR A 462 -39.45 15.55 -49.37
N ILE A 463 -40.02 14.57 -48.64
CA ILE A 463 -41.42 14.57 -48.20
C ILE A 463 -41.54 14.82 -46.70
N ASP A 464 -42.17 15.94 -46.34
CA ASP A 464 -42.59 16.20 -44.96
C ASP A 464 -44.05 15.85 -44.74
N LEU A 465 -44.31 14.63 -44.25
CA LEU A 465 -45.66 14.15 -43.94
C LEU A 465 -46.37 14.98 -42.86
N GLY A 466 -45.62 15.71 -42.01
CA GLY A 466 -46.19 16.57 -40.97
C GLY A 466 -46.56 17.97 -41.46
N SER A 467 -46.26 18.30 -42.72
CA SER A 467 -46.55 19.63 -43.24
C SER A 467 -48.06 19.85 -43.40
N GLU A 468 -48.47 21.12 -43.32
CA GLU A 468 -49.87 21.50 -43.51
C GLU A 468 -50.39 21.08 -44.89
N LEU A 469 -49.54 21.15 -45.92
CA LEU A 469 -49.87 20.73 -47.28
C LEU A 469 -50.18 19.23 -47.34
N TRP A 470 -49.32 18.39 -46.77
CA TRP A 470 -49.50 16.94 -46.76
C TRP A 470 -50.69 16.50 -45.89
N THR A 471 -50.95 17.21 -44.80
CA THR A 471 -52.11 16.96 -43.93
C THR A 471 -53.42 17.25 -44.67
N LYS A 472 -53.56 18.45 -45.26
CA LYS A 472 -54.75 18.84 -46.04
C LYS A 472 -54.99 17.90 -47.21
N TRP A 473 -53.92 17.53 -47.91
CA TRP A 473 -53.98 16.58 -49.00
C TRP A 473 -54.52 15.22 -48.56
N THR A 474 -53.95 14.66 -47.49
CA THR A 474 -54.31 13.33 -46.98
C THR A 474 -55.78 13.29 -46.55
N GLU A 475 -56.23 14.30 -45.81
CA GLU A 475 -57.63 14.41 -45.38
C GLU A 475 -58.59 14.46 -46.56
N LEU A 476 -58.29 15.29 -47.57
CA LEU A 476 -59.13 15.43 -48.75
C LEU A 476 -59.14 14.15 -49.61
N LEU A 477 -57.98 13.53 -49.81
CA LEU A 477 -57.86 12.27 -50.54
C LEU A 477 -58.65 11.16 -49.86
N ILE A 478 -58.54 11.01 -48.53
CA ILE A 478 -59.31 10.01 -47.77
C ILE A 478 -60.81 10.29 -47.87
N LYS A 479 -61.22 11.56 -47.73
CA LYS A 479 -62.63 11.96 -47.83
C LYS A 479 -63.20 11.61 -49.21
N LEU A 480 -62.51 11.98 -50.29
CA LEU A 480 -62.94 11.68 -51.65
C LEU A 480 -62.88 10.19 -51.97
N TYR A 481 -61.83 9.49 -51.54
CA TYR A 481 -61.72 8.04 -51.69
C TYR A 481 -62.93 7.33 -51.08
N LYS A 482 -63.25 7.62 -49.82
CA LYS A 482 -64.43 7.04 -49.16
C LYS A 482 -65.72 7.36 -49.93
N LYS A 483 -65.90 8.60 -50.38
CA LYS A 483 -67.11 9.02 -51.10
C LYS A 483 -67.26 8.30 -52.45
N VAL A 484 -66.21 8.33 -53.27
CA VAL A 484 -66.17 7.73 -54.62
C VAL A 484 -66.30 6.22 -54.55
N TYR A 485 -65.47 5.55 -53.75
CA TYR A 485 -65.47 4.09 -53.72
C TYR A 485 -66.74 3.52 -53.08
N THR A 486 -67.37 4.23 -52.14
CA THR A 486 -68.68 3.81 -51.63
C THR A 486 -69.71 3.76 -52.76
N GLN A 487 -69.80 4.82 -53.58
CA GLN A 487 -70.75 4.85 -54.70
C GLN A 487 -70.37 3.86 -55.82
N TYR A 488 -69.08 3.71 -56.11
CA TYR A 488 -68.59 2.69 -57.05
C TYR A 488 -68.98 1.27 -56.61
N ILE A 489 -68.81 0.94 -55.32
CA ILE A 489 -69.21 -0.35 -54.77
C ILE A 489 -70.72 -0.54 -54.87
N TYR A 490 -71.53 0.46 -54.49
CA TYR A 490 -72.99 0.35 -54.63
C TYR A 490 -73.43 0.15 -56.08
N LYS A 491 -72.80 0.85 -57.03
CA LYS A 491 -73.04 0.63 -58.46
C LYS A 491 -72.76 -0.83 -58.85
N ALA A 492 -71.61 -1.38 -58.47
CA ALA A 492 -71.28 -2.77 -58.74
C ALA A 492 -72.24 -3.76 -58.05
N MET A 493 -72.70 -3.45 -56.84
CA MET A 493 -73.69 -4.25 -56.11
C MET A 493 -75.06 -4.22 -56.78
N ILE A 494 -75.49 -3.08 -57.31
CA ILE A 494 -76.70 -2.96 -58.14
C ILE A 494 -76.57 -3.85 -59.36
N ASP A 495 -75.51 -3.70 -60.14
CA ASP A 495 -75.30 -4.46 -61.38
C ASP A 495 -75.37 -5.98 -61.11
N ALA A 496 -74.73 -6.42 -60.03
CA ALA A 496 -74.76 -7.82 -59.59
C ALA A 496 -76.15 -8.29 -59.14
N LEU A 497 -76.88 -7.46 -58.38
CA LEU A 497 -78.21 -7.80 -57.86
C LEU A 497 -79.26 -7.80 -58.98
N THR A 498 -79.24 -6.81 -59.88
CA THR A 498 -80.11 -6.73 -61.06
C THR A 498 -79.93 -7.98 -61.93
N LYS A 499 -78.68 -8.38 -62.20
CA LYS A 499 -78.39 -9.61 -62.95
C LYS A 499 -78.96 -10.86 -62.28
N LYS A 500 -78.90 -10.95 -60.95
CA LYS A 500 -79.44 -12.07 -60.18
C LYS A 500 -80.97 -12.08 -60.15
N LEU A 501 -81.61 -10.92 -60.09
CA LEU A 501 -83.08 -10.79 -60.14
C LEU A 501 -83.63 -11.16 -61.53
N ALA A 502 -82.97 -10.72 -62.60
CA ALA A 502 -83.31 -11.09 -63.97
C ALA A 502 -83.33 -12.62 -64.19
N GLN A 503 -82.40 -13.34 -63.55
CA GLN A 503 -82.35 -14.82 -63.61
C GLN A 503 -83.50 -15.53 -62.87
N LYS A 504 -84.19 -14.85 -61.95
CA LYS A 504 -85.29 -15.42 -61.14
C LYS A 504 -86.69 -15.16 -61.73
N ASN A 505 -86.81 -14.54 -62.90
CA ASN A 505 -88.08 -14.17 -63.55
C ASN A 505 -89.05 -13.37 -62.64
N ILE A 506 -88.52 -12.51 -61.76
CA ILE A 506 -89.33 -11.68 -60.85
C ILE A 506 -89.88 -10.42 -61.54
N ASN A 507 -89.35 -10.06 -62.72
CA ASN A 507 -89.64 -8.81 -63.44
C ASN A 507 -91.04 -8.70 -64.07
N ASN A 508 -91.94 -9.65 -63.84
CA ASN A 508 -93.28 -9.66 -64.47
C ASN A 508 -94.41 -9.24 -63.51
N SER A 509 -94.10 -8.71 -62.32
CA SER A 509 -95.13 -8.08 -61.47
C SER A 509 -95.17 -6.56 -61.69
N PRO A 510 -96.36 -5.93 -61.77
CA PRO A 510 -96.50 -4.48 -61.95
C PRO A 510 -95.76 -3.66 -60.88
N GLU A 511 -95.68 -4.18 -59.66
CA GLU A 511 -94.95 -3.55 -58.54
C GLU A 511 -93.44 -3.54 -58.78
N MET A 512 -92.88 -4.63 -59.34
CA MET A 512 -91.46 -4.73 -59.64
C MET A 512 -91.06 -3.80 -60.80
N GLU A 513 -91.92 -3.63 -61.80
CA GLU A 513 -91.72 -2.66 -62.87
C GLU A 513 -91.65 -1.23 -62.30
N GLU A 514 -92.53 -0.88 -61.35
CA GLU A 514 -92.50 0.42 -60.70
C GLU A 514 -91.20 0.62 -59.89
N TYR A 515 -90.78 -0.38 -59.11
CA TYR A 515 -89.51 -0.34 -58.39
C TYR A 515 -88.31 -0.18 -59.32
N MET A 516 -88.27 -0.89 -60.45
CA MET A 516 -87.20 -0.76 -61.43
C MET A 516 -87.15 0.63 -62.06
N LEU A 517 -88.29 1.27 -62.31
CA LEU A 517 -88.32 2.67 -62.77
C LEU A 517 -87.71 3.63 -61.73
N TYR A 518 -87.96 3.42 -60.43
CA TYR A 518 -87.31 4.22 -59.39
C TYR A 518 -85.80 3.94 -59.29
N VAL A 519 -85.39 2.68 -59.42
CA VAL A 519 -83.98 2.27 -59.43
C VAL A 519 -83.26 2.92 -60.62
N ASP A 520 -83.82 2.84 -61.83
CA ASP A 520 -83.23 3.43 -63.04
C ASP A 520 -83.11 4.95 -62.95
N ARG A 521 -84.15 5.64 -62.42
CA ARG A 521 -84.08 7.09 -62.16
C ARG A 521 -82.95 7.46 -61.21
N ASN A 522 -82.76 6.67 -60.15
CA ASN A 522 -81.69 6.89 -59.18
C ASN A 522 -80.31 6.54 -59.76
N ILE A 523 -80.18 5.49 -60.58
CA ILE A 523 -78.94 5.17 -61.32
C ILE A 523 -78.55 6.30 -62.26
N VAL A 524 -79.49 6.81 -63.06
CA VAL A 524 -79.27 7.93 -63.98
C VAL A 524 -78.84 9.19 -63.20
N SER A 525 -79.40 9.38 -62.01
CA SER A 525 -79.04 10.47 -61.11
C SER A 525 -77.77 10.21 -60.28
N LEU A 526 -77.10 9.07 -60.47
CA LEU A 526 -75.88 8.62 -59.76
C LEU A 526 -76.08 8.44 -58.23
N ARG A 527 -77.32 8.17 -57.82
CA ARG A 527 -77.76 7.82 -56.46
C ARG A 527 -77.72 6.30 -56.25
N PHE A 528 -76.52 5.73 -56.36
CA PHE A 528 -76.35 4.27 -56.39
C PHE A 528 -76.70 3.61 -55.05
N LYS A 529 -76.51 4.29 -53.92
CA LYS A 529 -76.91 3.73 -52.63
C LYS A 529 -78.43 3.59 -52.55
N GLU A 530 -79.16 4.64 -52.87
CA GLU A 530 -80.62 4.68 -52.83
C GLU A 530 -81.20 3.69 -53.85
N ALA A 531 -80.64 3.65 -55.07
CA ALA A 531 -81.00 2.65 -56.08
C ALA A 531 -80.76 1.22 -55.57
N PHE A 532 -79.66 0.95 -54.89
CA PHE A 532 -79.39 -0.37 -54.30
C PHE A 532 -80.40 -0.71 -53.20
N GLU A 533 -80.71 0.23 -52.30
CA GLU A 533 -81.65 0.02 -51.21
C GLU A 533 -83.06 -0.28 -51.73
N PHE A 534 -83.53 0.45 -52.74
CA PHE A 534 -84.81 0.18 -53.40
C PHE A 534 -84.82 -1.19 -54.09
N LEU A 535 -83.75 -1.52 -54.82
CA LEU A 535 -83.62 -2.82 -55.50
C LEU A 535 -83.54 -3.99 -54.50
N ALA A 536 -82.85 -3.80 -53.38
CA ALA A 536 -82.76 -4.77 -52.30
C ALA A 536 -84.09 -4.93 -51.55
N ALA A 537 -84.82 -3.85 -51.30
CA ALA A 537 -86.16 -3.90 -50.71
C ALA A 537 -87.14 -4.64 -51.62
N ALA A 538 -87.14 -4.34 -52.92
CA ALA A 538 -87.92 -5.06 -53.92
C ALA A 538 -87.57 -6.56 -53.97
N SER A 539 -86.31 -6.92 -53.76
CA SER A 539 -85.88 -8.33 -53.66
C SER A 539 -86.32 -9.05 -52.37
N LYS A 540 -86.65 -8.30 -51.31
CA LYS A 540 -87.11 -8.80 -50.00
C LYS A 540 -88.64 -8.82 -49.85
N GLY A 541 -89.38 -8.13 -50.70
CA GLY A 541 -90.84 -8.17 -50.78
C GLY A 541 -91.33 -9.52 -51.33
N LYS A 542 -91.30 -10.54 -50.47
CA LYS A 542 -92.13 -11.74 -50.52
C LYS A 542 -92.63 -12.03 -49.12
#